data_AF-A0A100HND2-F1
#
_entry.id   AF-A0A100HND2-F1
#
_cell.length_a   1.000
_cell.length_b   1.000
_cell.length_c   1.000
_cell.angle_alpha   90.00
_cell.angle_beta   90.00
_cell.angle_gamma   90.00
#
_symmetry.space_group_name_H-M   'P 1'
#
loop_
_entity.id
_entity.type
_entity.pdbx_description
1 polymer ?
#
loop_
_entity_poly.entity_id
_entity_poly.type
_entity_poly.pdbx_seq_one_letter_code
_entity_poly.pdbx_strand_id
1 'polypeptide(L)'
;MSGGCIIPKKAARPRPWHDSARTLTPDAFYLQLRTWPDQLLTDRQTDAEHLPEDHQAYLRAEHEYRQRNAHRDPWSTVSTLYSLQAWTTHLKTWTRSRLQQAQAHASKLPPEYAAALTEQYQFRRDRWWIKDTD
;
A
#
# COMPACT_ATOMS: atom_id res chain seq x y z
N MET A 1 44.30 -30.76 31.23
CA MET A 1 42.86 -30.43 31.43
C MET A 1 42.57 -29.21 30.57
N SER A 2 42.00 -29.40 29.37
CA SER A 2 41.72 -28.29 28.45
C SER A 2 40.25 -27.88 28.60
N GLY A 3 40.02 -26.73 29.22
CA GLY A 3 38.69 -26.12 29.34
C GLY A 3 38.23 -25.59 28.00
N GLY A 4 37.21 -26.25 27.42
CA GLY A 4 36.55 -25.79 26.21
C GLY A 4 35.76 -24.51 26.49
N CYS A 5 36.10 -23.43 25.80
CA CYS A 5 35.34 -22.19 25.78
C CYS A 5 34.00 -22.44 25.07
N ILE A 6 32.91 -22.52 25.83
CA ILE A 6 31.55 -22.64 25.31
C ILE A 6 31.13 -21.24 24.86
N ILE A 7 31.09 -20.99 23.55
CA ILE A 7 30.47 -19.79 22.99
C ILE A 7 28.97 -19.88 23.29
N PRO A 8 28.37 -18.96 24.07
CA PRO A 8 26.94 -18.99 24.32
C PRO A 8 26.20 -18.81 22.99
N LYS A 9 25.37 -19.78 22.62
CA LYS A 9 24.40 -19.63 21.54
C LYS A 9 23.59 -18.36 21.84
N LYS A 10 23.75 -17.34 20.99
CA LYS A 10 22.97 -16.11 21.02
C LYS A 10 21.49 -16.49 21.16
N ALA A 11 20.85 -16.16 22.28
CA ALA A 11 19.43 -16.40 22.46
C ALA A 11 18.69 -15.73 21.29
N ALA A 12 17.85 -16.50 20.59
CA ALA A 12 17.02 -15.95 19.53
C ALA A 12 16.20 -14.81 20.14
N ARG A 13 16.36 -13.59 19.60
CA ARG A 13 15.55 -12.45 20.06
C ARG A 13 14.08 -12.84 19.94
N PRO A 14 13.23 -12.57 20.96
CA PRO A 14 11.81 -12.84 20.86
C PRO A 14 11.26 -12.11 19.64
N ARG A 15 10.45 -12.82 18.86
CA ARG A 15 9.85 -12.35 17.61
C ARG A 15 8.33 -12.31 17.79
N PRO A 16 7.82 -11.42 18.66
CA PRO A 16 6.46 -11.50 19.19
C PRO A 16 5.39 -11.46 18.09
N TRP A 17 5.65 -10.77 16.98
CA TRP A 17 4.69 -10.70 15.88
C TRP A 17 4.71 -11.97 15.00
N HIS A 18 5.89 -12.60 14.81
CA HIS A 18 5.99 -13.88 14.11
C HIS A 18 5.31 -14.99 14.91
N ASP A 19 5.50 -14.97 16.22
CA ASP A 19 4.83 -15.92 17.13
C ASP A 19 3.32 -15.73 17.08
N SER A 20 2.84 -14.48 17.05
CA SER A 20 1.43 -14.15 16.86
C SER A 20 0.89 -14.54 15.48
N ALA A 21 1.72 -14.44 14.43
CA ALA A 21 1.31 -14.82 13.08
C ALA A 21 1.20 -16.34 12.92
N ARG A 22 2.08 -17.12 13.58
CA ARG A 22 2.06 -18.59 13.53
C ARG A 22 0.85 -19.23 14.18
N THR A 23 0.17 -18.52 15.09
CA THR A 23 -1.08 -19.03 15.70
C THR A 23 -2.28 -18.85 14.79
N LEU A 24 -2.14 -18.10 13.70
CA LEU A 24 -3.22 -17.86 12.74
C LEU A 24 -3.19 -18.91 11.63
N THR A 25 -4.39 -19.27 11.15
CA THR A 25 -4.54 -19.93 9.86
C THR A 25 -4.13 -18.96 8.75
N PRO A 26 -3.67 -19.45 7.58
CA PRO A 26 -3.29 -18.58 6.46
C PRO A 26 -4.37 -17.56 6.06
N ASP A 27 -5.65 -17.95 6.05
CA ASP A 27 -6.76 -17.05 5.73
C ASP A 27 -6.96 -15.93 6.76
N ALA A 28 -6.90 -16.28 8.05
CA ALA A 28 -6.98 -15.30 9.14
C ALA A 28 -5.81 -14.32 9.11
N PHE A 29 -4.61 -14.81 8.81
CA PHE A 29 -3.44 -13.96 8.59
C PHE A 29 -3.64 -13.03 7.38
N TYR A 30 -4.14 -13.54 6.26
CA TYR A 30 -4.43 -12.73 5.08
C TYR A 30 -5.47 -11.64 5.35
N LEU A 31 -6.54 -11.94 6.09
CA LEU A 31 -7.52 -10.93 6.49
C LEU A 31 -6.89 -9.83 7.36
N GLN A 32 -5.97 -10.20 8.26
CA GLN A 32 -5.26 -9.24 9.10
C GLN A 32 -4.26 -8.39 8.28
N LEU A 33 -3.55 -8.99 7.32
CA LEU A 33 -2.63 -8.27 6.43
C LEU A 33 -3.32 -7.11 5.71
N ARG A 34 -4.56 -7.31 5.27
CA ARG A 34 -5.32 -6.29 4.54
C ARG A 34 -5.62 -5.04 5.37
N THR A 35 -5.62 -5.14 6.69
CA THR A 35 -5.84 -4.00 7.59
C THR A 35 -4.56 -3.25 7.93
N TRP A 36 -3.39 -3.76 7.54
CA TRP A 36 -2.11 -3.14 7.89
C TRP A 36 -1.84 -1.90 7.03
N PRO A 37 -1.23 -0.85 7.59
CA PRO A 37 -0.70 0.27 6.82
C PRO A 37 0.55 -0.16 6.02
N ASP A 38 0.82 0.55 4.92
CA ASP A 38 1.90 0.18 3.97
C ASP A 38 3.30 0.17 4.58
N GLN A 39 3.55 1.07 5.54
CA GLN A 39 4.80 1.09 6.29
C GLN A 39 4.99 -0.21 7.08
N LEU A 40 3.94 -0.68 7.75
CA LEU A 40 3.98 -1.92 8.51
C LEU A 40 4.14 -3.13 7.58
N LEU A 41 3.48 -3.15 6.42
CA LEU A 41 3.68 -4.21 5.43
C LEU A 41 5.14 -4.25 4.95
N THR A 42 5.75 -3.09 4.69
CA THR A 42 7.15 -2.99 4.26
C THR A 42 8.11 -3.45 5.37
N ASP A 43 7.92 -2.98 6.60
CA ASP A 43 8.74 -3.36 7.75
C ASP A 43 8.62 -4.85 8.09
N ARG A 44 7.45 -5.47 7.85
CA ARG A 44 7.23 -6.89 8.11
C ARG A 44 7.73 -7.77 6.97
N GLN A 45 7.76 -7.25 5.74
CA GLN A 45 8.33 -7.93 4.58
C GLN A 45 9.84 -8.17 4.74
N THR A 46 10.58 -7.26 5.39
CA THR A 46 12.03 -7.43 5.58
C THR A 46 12.40 -8.64 6.44
N ASP A 47 11.52 -9.02 7.36
CA ASP A 47 11.72 -10.14 8.29
C ASP A 47 10.77 -11.33 7.98
N ALA A 48 10.18 -11.37 6.78
CA ALA A 48 9.16 -12.34 6.41
C ALA A 48 9.68 -13.79 6.42
N GLU A 49 10.98 -14.02 6.23
CA GLU A 49 11.62 -15.34 6.16
C GLU A 49 11.39 -16.24 7.39
N HIS A 50 10.94 -15.68 8.51
CA HIS A 50 10.62 -16.43 9.73
C HIS A 50 9.14 -16.84 9.87
N LEU A 51 8.29 -16.46 8.91
CA LEU A 51 6.90 -16.91 8.84
C LEU A 51 6.78 -18.28 8.16
N PRO A 52 5.67 -19.01 8.35
CA PRO A 52 5.32 -20.14 7.50
C PRO A 52 5.23 -19.73 6.02
N GLU A 53 5.54 -20.64 5.09
CA GLU A 53 5.62 -20.36 3.65
C GLU A 53 4.34 -19.71 3.09
N ASP A 54 3.17 -20.22 3.46
CA ASP A 54 1.88 -19.64 3.04
C ASP A 54 1.71 -18.19 3.49
N HIS A 55 2.16 -17.88 4.71
CA HIS A 55 2.08 -16.53 5.27
C HIS A 55 3.05 -15.60 4.55
N GLN A 56 4.25 -16.09 4.21
CA GLN A 56 5.21 -15.35 3.38
C GLN A 56 4.62 -15.03 2.01
N ALA A 57 3.96 -15.99 1.38
CA ALA A 57 3.33 -15.82 0.07
C ALA A 57 2.23 -14.75 0.13
N TYR A 58 1.34 -14.78 1.13
CA TYR A 58 0.31 -13.76 1.29
C TYR A 58 0.87 -12.37 1.59
N LEU A 59 1.86 -12.26 2.47
CA LEU A 59 2.49 -10.98 2.80
C LEU A 59 3.20 -10.37 1.58
N ARG A 60 3.93 -11.19 0.80
CA ARG A 60 4.56 -10.75 -0.45
C ARG A 60 3.53 -10.34 -1.49
N ALA A 61 2.49 -11.14 -1.70
CA ALA A 61 1.45 -10.85 -2.69
C ALA A 61 0.72 -9.53 -2.39
N GLU A 62 0.37 -9.28 -1.12
CA GLU A 62 -0.25 -8.03 -0.69
C GLU A 62 0.72 -6.84 -0.82
N HIS A 63 1.98 -7.01 -0.43
CA HIS A 63 3.00 -5.97 -0.57
C HIS A 63 3.24 -5.60 -2.04
N GLU A 64 3.44 -6.58 -2.92
CA GLU A 64 3.58 -6.38 -4.35
C GLU A 64 2.32 -5.77 -4.97
N TYR A 65 1.13 -6.23 -4.57
CA TYR A 65 -0.13 -5.64 -5.00
C TYR A 65 -0.19 -4.15 -4.64
N ARG A 66 0.17 -3.77 -3.41
CA ARG A 66 0.18 -2.36 -3.01
C ARG A 66 1.27 -1.56 -3.68
N GLN A 67 2.48 -2.08 -3.87
CA GLN A 67 3.51 -1.39 -4.64
C GLN A 67 3.11 -1.20 -6.11
N ARG A 68 2.48 -2.21 -6.73
CA ARG A 68 1.87 -2.09 -8.07
C ARG A 68 0.68 -1.14 -8.12
N ASN A 69 0.13 -0.74 -6.99
CA ASN A 69 -0.95 0.25 -6.92
C ASN A 69 -0.49 1.56 -6.25
N ALA A 70 0.76 1.69 -5.81
CA ALA A 70 1.29 2.90 -5.19
C ALA A 70 1.38 4.05 -6.19
N HIS A 71 1.65 3.75 -7.47
CA HIS A 71 1.54 4.71 -8.58
C HIS A 71 0.09 4.98 -9.01
N ARG A 72 -0.88 4.26 -8.44
CA ARG A 72 -2.30 4.61 -8.48
C ARG A 72 -2.71 5.50 -7.31
N ASP A 73 -1.84 5.73 -6.31
CA ASP A 73 -2.06 6.75 -5.29
C ASP A 73 -1.97 8.14 -5.95
N PRO A 74 -3.08 8.89 -5.98
CA PRO A 74 -3.11 10.25 -6.49
C PRO A 74 -2.05 11.15 -5.88
N TRP A 75 -1.68 10.89 -4.63
CA TRP A 75 -0.79 11.70 -3.83
C TRP A 75 0.66 11.68 -4.37
N SER A 76 1.12 10.51 -4.85
CA SER A 76 2.42 10.36 -5.54
C SER A 76 2.50 11.18 -6.84
N THR A 77 1.34 11.42 -7.45
CA THR A 77 1.23 12.16 -8.70
C THR A 77 1.19 13.66 -8.46
N VAL A 78 0.57 14.12 -7.37
CA VAL A 78 0.56 15.55 -7.00
C VAL A 78 1.95 16.04 -6.59
N SER A 79 2.72 15.23 -5.85
CA SER A 79 4.09 15.59 -5.45
C SER A 79 5.08 15.68 -6.61
N THR A 80 4.77 15.07 -7.76
CA THR A 80 5.60 15.09 -8.97
C THR A 80 5.13 16.13 -10.00
N LEU A 81 3.87 16.57 -9.93
CA LEU A 81 3.31 17.59 -10.80
C LEU A 81 3.40 18.95 -10.11
N TYR A 82 4.51 19.65 -10.34
CA TYR A 82 4.87 20.95 -9.74
C TYR A 82 3.90 22.14 -10.05
N SER A 83 2.72 21.90 -10.63
CA SER A 83 1.71 22.95 -10.87
C SER A 83 0.28 22.43 -10.95
N LEU A 84 -0.69 23.27 -10.57
CA LEU A 84 -2.12 22.98 -10.65
C LEU A 84 -2.59 22.70 -12.09
N GLN A 85 -1.95 23.34 -13.08
CA GLN A 85 -2.25 23.12 -14.49
C GLN A 85 -1.80 21.73 -14.97
N ALA A 86 -0.63 21.27 -14.52
CA ALA A 86 -0.16 19.92 -14.80
C ALA A 86 -1.06 18.87 -14.13
N TRP A 87 -1.49 19.13 -12.89
CA TRP A 87 -2.44 18.29 -12.17
C TRP A 87 -3.79 18.16 -12.88
N THR A 88 -4.43 19.28 -13.22
CA THR A 88 -5.72 19.27 -13.95
C THR A 88 -5.62 18.57 -15.31
N THR A 89 -4.50 18.71 -16.01
CA THR A 89 -4.24 18.01 -17.27
C THR A 89 -4.12 16.50 -17.05
N HIS A 90 -3.41 16.10 -16.01
CA HIS A 90 -3.25 14.70 -15.65
C HIS A 90 -4.56 14.05 -15.22
N LEU A 91 -5.38 14.74 -14.43
CA LEU A 91 -6.71 14.24 -14.02
C LEU A 91 -7.63 13.91 -15.21
N LYS A 92 -7.46 14.58 -16.36
CA LYS A 92 -8.25 14.29 -17.56
C LYS A 92 -7.93 12.90 -18.15
N THR A 93 -6.73 12.37 -17.93
CA THR A 93 -6.33 11.04 -18.41
C THR A 93 -6.86 9.93 -17.51
N TRP A 94 -7.35 10.25 -16.32
CA TRP A 94 -7.85 9.24 -15.38
C TRP A 94 -9.25 8.77 -15.74
N THR A 95 -9.47 7.48 -15.52
CA THR A 95 -10.79 6.83 -15.60
C THR A 95 -11.71 7.30 -14.48
N ARG A 96 -13.03 7.08 -14.62
CA ARG A 96 -14.00 7.43 -13.57
C ARG A 96 -13.71 6.71 -12.25
N SER A 97 -13.36 5.43 -12.31
CA SER A 97 -13.04 4.61 -11.13
C SER A 97 -11.81 5.14 -10.41
N ARG A 98 -10.78 5.56 -11.15
CA ARG A 98 -9.56 6.16 -10.56
C ARG A 98 -9.85 7.50 -9.90
N LEU A 99 -10.65 8.36 -10.53
CA LEU A 99 -11.11 9.62 -9.92
C LEU A 99 -11.93 9.37 -8.65
N GLN A 100 -12.80 8.35 -8.64
CA GLN A 100 -13.59 7.96 -7.47
C GLN A 100 -12.72 7.46 -6.31
N GLN A 101 -11.73 6.61 -6.59
CA GLN A 101 -10.77 6.15 -5.57
C GLN A 101 -10.00 7.33 -4.97
N ALA A 102 -9.60 8.28 -5.82
CA ALA A 102 -8.86 9.45 -5.40
C ALA A 102 -9.64 10.37 -4.45
N GLN A 103 -10.98 10.40 -4.55
CA GLN A 103 -11.83 11.17 -3.64
C GLN A 103 -11.66 10.76 -2.17
N ALA A 104 -11.36 9.49 -1.88
CA ALA A 104 -11.10 9.01 -0.51
C ALA A 104 -9.85 9.66 0.12
N HIS A 105 -9.00 10.29 -0.69
CA HIS A 105 -7.76 10.94 -0.28
C HIS A 105 -7.77 12.46 -0.52
N ALA A 106 -8.89 13.03 -0.95
CA ALA A 106 -8.99 14.47 -1.28
C ALA A 106 -8.64 15.37 -0.08
N SER A 107 -8.90 14.93 1.16
CA SER A 107 -8.55 15.67 2.39
C SER A 107 -7.04 15.82 2.63
N LYS A 108 -6.22 15.03 1.93
CA LYS A 108 -4.74 15.11 2.01
C LYS A 108 -4.14 16.02 0.94
N LEU A 109 -4.96 16.53 0.02
CA LEU A 109 -4.51 17.42 -1.05
C LEU A 109 -4.61 18.89 -0.61
N PRO A 110 -3.75 19.78 -1.14
CA PRO A 110 -3.99 21.21 -1.03
C PRO A 110 -5.38 21.55 -1.60
N PRO A 111 -6.07 22.56 -1.04
CA PRO A 111 -7.48 22.84 -1.37
C PRO A 111 -7.75 22.98 -2.87
N GLU A 112 -6.86 23.66 -3.60
CA GLU A 112 -6.99 23.87 -5.04
C GLU A 112 -6.82 22.57 -5.86
N TYR A 113 -6.01 21.63 -5.39
CA TYR A 113 -5.84 20.32 -6.02
C TYR A 113 -7.03 19.39 -5.70
N ALA A 114 -7.57 19.47 -4.48
CA ALA A 114 -8.77 18.73 -4.06
C ALA A 114 -10.02 19.20 -4.83
N ALA A 115 -10.16 20.51 -5.02
CA ALA A 115 -11.22 21.11 -5.82
C ALA A 115 -11.16 20.62 -7.28
N ALA A 116 -9.99 20.71 -7.91
CA ALA A 116 -9.76 20.21 -9.27
C ALA A 116 -10.10 18.71 -9.43
N LEU A 117 -9.74 17.88 -8.45
CA LEU A 117 -10.08 16.46 -8.43
C LEU A 117 -11.59 16.23 -8.37
N THR A 118 -12.29 17.01 -7.55
CA THR A 118 -13.74 16.94 -7.38
C THR A 118 -14.47 17.38 -8.63
N GLU A 119 -14.05 18.48 -9.24
CA GLU A 119 -14.62 18.97 -10.50
C GLU A 119 -14.44 17.95 -11.63
N GLN A 120 -13.25 17.35 -11.77
CA GLN A 120 -13.01 16.36 -12.82
C GLN A 120 -13.82 15.07 -12.59
N TYR A 121 -13.96 14.63 -11.33
CA TYR A 121 -14.82 13.50 -11.00
C TYR A 121 -16.28 13.77 -11.35
N GLN A 122 -16.82 14.92 -10.95
CA GLN A 122 -18.19 15.33 -11.29
C GLN A 122 -18.37 15.42 -12.81
N PHE A 123 -17.42 16.05 -13.52
CA PHE A 123 -17.43 16.15 -14.98
C PHE A 123 -17.57 14.79 -15.67
N ARG A 124 -16.78 13.78 -15.26
CA ARG A 124 -16.86 12.42 -15.82
C ARG A 124 -18.10 11.66 -15.37
N ARG A 125 -18.53 11.83 -14.11
CA ARG A 125 -19.75 11.19 -13.59
C ARG A 125 -20.98 11.64 -14.37
N ASP A 126 -21.07 12.94 -14.66
CA ASP A 126 -22.23 13.54 -15.32
C ASP A 126 -22.20 13.31 -16.85
N ARG A 127 -21.04 12.91 -17.41
CA ARG A 127 -20.85 12.60 -18.84
C ARG A 127 -20.51 11.13 -19.05
N TRP A 128 -21.45 10.24 -18.73
CA TRP A 128 -21.31 8.78 -18.81
C TRP A 128 -20.98 8.22 -20.21
N TRP A 129 -21.12 9.02 -21.27
CA TRP A 129 -20.75 8.64 -22.65
C TRP A 129 -19.27 8.80 -22.98
N ILE A 130 -18.48 9.48 -22.12
CA ILE A 130 -17.02 9.55 -22.29
C ILE A 130 -16.46 8.17 -21.94
N LYS A 131 -16.04 7.44 -22.96
CA LYS A 131 -15.39 6.14 -22.77
C LYS A 131 -14.10 6.34 -21.98
N ASP A 132 -13.91 5.53 -20.95
CA ASP A 132 -12.64 5.43 -20.27
C ASP A 132 -11.65 4.78 -21.24
N THR A 133 -10.64 5.54 -21.66
CA THR A 133 -9.48 5.03 -22.40
C THR A 133 -8.51 4.44 -21.39
N ASP A 134 -8.31 3.14 -21.45
CA ASP A 134 -7.27 2.40 -20.71
C ASP A 134 -5.87 2.72 -21.28
#